data_AF-M7NLZ0-F1
#
_entry.id   AF-M7NLZ0-F1
#
_cell.length_a   1.000
_cell.length_b   1.000
_cell.length_c   1.000
_cell.angle_alpha   90.00
_cell.angle_beta   90.00
_cell.angle_gamma   90.00
#
_symmetry.space_group_name_H-M   'P 1'
#
loop_
_entity.id
_entity.type
_entity.pdbx_description
1 polymer ?
#
loop_
_entity_poly.entity_id
_entity_poly.type
_entity_poly.pdbx_seq_one_letter_code
_entity_poly.pdbx_strand_id
1 'polypeptide(L)'
;MPVPTAFDWAYKSGAVDKKPRAEGPSRKYTQAQKDEFFVVLAELDSVDGTAARLGLNRSTCFNWARKHGKSKPKVIPGRKEEYLRLRALGLSRQEAATSVGVVSRTGQRWDDGMVKIDGRYVYPDTPPLAYNLEVTTSFTEQENTSTYAPLGIPAGSPHPTPLAVVEQEISSRYLSVQEWETIADMLSRGDSQRAIARELGRCPGSISREIARNRHPKLGYISHGTHRAAAGRRARFKSSKLAEPGPLRDYVEKMLKEDWSPEQISNCLIKDHPHDLRMRATHETIYQAIYVPSRGGL
;
A
#
# COMPACT_ATOMS: atom_id res chain seq x y z
N MET A 1 -34.60 -6.18 -12.21
CA MET A 1 -33.31 -5.85 -11.56
C MET A 1 -33.48 -6.05 -10.07
N PRO A 2 -32.81 -7.01 -9.41
CA PRO A 2 -32.94 -7.20 -7.97
C PRO A 2 -32.39 -5.98 -7.22
N VAL A 3 -33.18 -5.46 -6.28
CA VAL A 3 -32.86 -4.28 -5.48
C VAL A 3 -31.77 -4.66 -4.46
N PRO A 4 -30.68 -3.89 -4.29
CA PRO A 4 -29.66 -4.20 -3.29
C PRO A 4 -30.28 -4.21 -1.89
N THR A 5 -30.04 -5.30 -1.14
CA THR A 5 -30.51 -5.41 0.24
C THR A 5 -29.74 -4.45 1.15
N ALA A 6 -30.32 -4.05 2.29
CA ALA A 6 -29.64 -3.22 3.29
C ALA A 6 -28.27 -3.81 3.74
N PHE A 7 -28.10 -5.12 3.60
CA PHE A 7 -26.86 -5.82 3.88
C PHE A 7 -25.77 -5.58 2.83
N ASP A 8 -26.11 -5.45 1.54
CA ASP A 8 -25.13 -5.10 0.51
C ASP A 8 -24.56 -3.69 0.72
N TRP A 9 -25.34 -2.81 1.35
CA TRP A 9 -24.86 -1.50 1.82
C TRP A 9 -23.87 -1.65 2.98
N ALA A 10 -24.21 -2.43 4.01
CA ALA A 10 -23.35 -2.66 5.17
C ALA A 10 -22.02 -3.37 4.84
N TYR A 11 -22.02 -4.29 3.87
CA TYR A 11 -20.80 -4.95 3.39
C TYR A 11 -19.92 -4.00 2.56
N LYS A 12 -20.52 -3.20 1.67
CA LYS A 12 -19.77 -2.18 0.91
C LYS A 12 -19.22 -1.05 1.78
N SER A 13 -19.87 -0.73 2.88
CA SER A 13 -19.42 0.29 3.84
C SER A 13 -18.37 -0.23 4.84
N GLY A 14 -17.96 -1.51 4.74
CA GLY A 14 -16.97 -2.10 5.65
C GLY A 14 -17.47 -2.36 7.08
N ALA A 15 -18.78 -2.27 7.33
CA ALA A 15 -19.37 -2.52 8.65
C ALA A 15 -19.42 -4.03 9.01
N VAL A 16 -19.15 -4.91 8.04
CA VAL A 16 -19.08 -6.36 8.22
C VAL A 16 -17.90 -6.91 7.42
N ASP A 17 -16.96 -7.60 8.09
CA ASP A 17 -15.70 -8.07 7.49
C ASP A 17 -15.88 -9.10 6.36
N LYS A 18 -17.03 -9.78 6.30
CA LYS A 18 -17.32 -10.82 5.29
C LYS A 18 -18.78 -10.82 4.89
N LYS A 19 -19.05 -10.91 3.58
CA LYS A 19 -20.40 -11.18 3.06
C LYS A 19 -20.80 -12.57 3.55
N PRO A 20 -21.97 -12.76 4.18
CA PRO A 20 -22.46 -14.07 4.54
C PRO A 20 -22.53 -14.87 3.25
N ARG A 21 -21.81 -16.00 3.25
CA ARG A 21 -21.82 -16.93 2.12
C ARG A 21 -23.27 -17.31 1.90
N ALA A 22 -23.80 -17.15 0.68
CA ALA A 22 -25.18 -17.53 0.39
C ALA A 22 -25.44 -18.92 0.98
N GLU A 23 -26.41 -19.01 1.90
CA GLU A 23 -26.82 -20.25 2.55
C GLU A 23 -27.58 -21.13 1.56
N GLY A 24 -26.94 -21.45 0.43
CA GLY A 24 -27.36 -22.57 -0.39
C GLY A 24 -27.00 -23.86 0.33
N PRO A 25 -27.80 -24.94 0.21
CA PRO A 25 -27.44 -26.22 0.79
C PRO A 25 -26.08 -26.64 0.24
N SER A 26 -25.07 -26.77 1.12
CA SER A 26 -23.82 -27.41 0.73
C SER A 26 -24.17 -28.82 0.25
N ARG A 27 -23.91 -29.15 -1.02
CA ARG A 27 -24.11 -30.51 -1.52
C ARG A 27 -23.20 -31.45 -0.73
N LYS A 28 -23.77 -32.17 0.22
CA LYS A 28 -23.08 -33.20 1.00
C LYS A 28 -23.15 -34.49 0.19
N TYR A 29 -21.99 -35.00 -0.21
CA TYR A 29 -21.90 -36.30 -0.87
C TYR A 29 -21.82 -37.40 0.19
N THR A 30 -22.59 -38.47 -0.01
CA THR A 30 -22.57 -39.64 0.87
C THR A 30 -21.27 -40.43 0.70
N GLN A 31 -20.96 -41.31 1.65
CA GLN A 31 -19.77 -42.17 1.54
C GLN A 31 -19.90 -43.14 0.35
N ALA A 32 -21.10 -43.68 0.10
CA ALA A 32 -21.38 -44.54 -1.04
C ALA A 32 -21.04 -43.87 -2.39
N GLN A 33 -21.35 -42.57 -2.56
CA GLN A 33 -21.00 -41.82 -3.77
C GLN A 33 -19.49 -41.64 -3.94
N LYS A 34 -18.73 -41.57 -2.84
CA LYS A 34 -17.26 -41.52 -2.90
C LYS A 34 -16.69 -42.87 -3.28
N ASP A 35 -17.25 -43.95 -2.74
CA ASP A 35 -16.78 -45.31 -3.01
C ASP A 35 -17.05 -45.67 -4.49
N GLU A 36 -18.25 -45.35 -5.00
CA GLU A 36 -18.61 -45.50 -6.43
C GLU A 36 -17.69 -44.69 -7.34
N PHE A 37 -17.35 -43.45 -6.95
CA PHE A 37 -16.37 -42.64 -7.66
C PHE A 37 -15.02 -43.34 -7.80
N PHE A 38 -14.52 -44.01 -6.76
CA PHE A 38 -13.23 -44.69 -6.85
C PHE A 38 -13.26 -45.99 -7.66
N VAL A 39 -14.40 -46.68 -7.70
CA VAL A 39 -14.62 -47.84 -8.59
C VAL A 39 -14.55 -47.40 -10.05
N VAL A 40 -15.30 -46.35 -10.42
CA VAL A 40 -15.33 -45.86 -11.80
C VAL A 40 -14.02 -45.17 -12.19
N LEU A 41 -13.33 -44.52 -11.24
CA LEU A 41 -12.01 -43.94 -11.48
C LEU A 41 -10.96 -45.03 -11.79
N ALA A 42 -11.07 -46.21 -11.20
CA ALA A 42 -10.18 -47.33 -11.51
C ALA A 42 -10.43 -47.92 -12.91
N GLU A 43 -11.65 -47.78 -13.45
CA GLU A 43 -12.01 -48.24 -14.79
C GLU A 43 -11.57 -47.25 -15.89
N LEU A 44 -11.80 -45.95 -15.69
CA LEU A 44 -11.58 -44.91 -16.71
C LEU A 44 -10.19 -44.25 -16.66
N ASP A 45 -9.45 -44.40 -15.56
CA ASP A 45 -8.16 -43.73 -15.25
C ASP A 45 -8.15 -42.20 -15.46
N SER A 46 -9.33 -41.58 -15.48
CA SER A 46 -9.51 -40.13 -15.70
C SER A 46 -10.53 -39.55 -14.72
N VAL A 47 -10.07 -38.61 -13.90
CA VAL A 47 -10.91 -37.92 -12.89
C VAL A 47 -12.03 -37.11 -13.55
N ASP A 48 -11.74 -36.47 -14.69
CA ASP A 48 -12.73 -35.67 -15.42
C ASP A 48 -13.80 -36.53 -16.07
N GLY A 49 -13.41 -37.64 -16.71
CA GLY A 49 -14.35 -38.59 -17.31
C GLY A 49 -15.24 -39.24 -16.25
N THR A 50 -14.66 -39.58 -15.10
CA THR A 50 -15.39 -40.16 -13.96
C THR A 50 -16.40 -39.18 -13.36
N ALA A 51 -16.01 -37.91 -13.18
CA ALA A 51 -16.89 -36.87 -12.64
C ALA A 51 -18.08 -36.58 -13.58
N ALA A 52 -17.83 -36.53 -14.89
CA ALA A 52 -18.88 -36.34 -15.89
C ALA A 52 -19.86 -37.52 -15.93
N ARG A 53 -19.36 -38.77 -15.84
CA ARG A 53 -20.19 -39.99 -15.86
C ARG A 53 -21.11 -40.11 -14.65
N LEU A 54 -20.62 -39.73 -13.46
CA LEU A 54 -21.38 -39.80 -12.20
C LEU A 54 -22.17 -38.52 -11.89
N GLY A 55 -22.10 -37.50 -12.74
CA GLY A 55 -22.75 -36.20 -12.51
C GLY A 55 -22.26 -35.47 -11.26
N LEU A 56 -21.04 -35.77 -10.80
CA LEU A 56 -20.45 -35.22 -9.59
C LEU A 56 -19.70 -33.91 -9.89
N ASN A 57 -19.57 -33.04 -8.89
CA ASN A 57 -18.80 -31.81 -9.07
C ASN A 57 -17.31 -32.13 -9.29
N ARG A 58 -16.81 -31.72 -10.46
CA ARG A 58 -15.41 -31.86 -10.91
C ARG A 58 -14.40 -31.50 -9.83
N SER A 59 -14.53 -30.34 -9.19
CA SER A 59 -13.60 -29.87 -8.17
C SER A 59 -13.61 -30.74 -6.92
N THR A 60 -14.76 -31.29 -6.54
CA THR A 60 -14.87 -32.22 -5.41
C THR A 60 -14.20 -33.56 -5.71
N CYS A 61 -14.40 -34.09 -6.93
CA CYS A 61 -13.76 -35.32 -7.39
C CYS A 61 -12.23 -35.20 -7.44
N PHE A 62 -11.67 -34.08 -7.93
CA PHE A 62 -10.23 -33.83 -7.87
C PHE A 62 -9.69 -33.77 -6.44
N ASN A 63 -10.45 -33.18 -5.51
CA ASN A 63 -10.06 -33.15 -4.11
C ASN A 63 -10.06 -34.55 -3.47
N TRP A 64 -11.02 -35.41 -3.80
CA TRP A 64 -11.05 -36.80 -3.36
C TRP A 64 -9.88 -37.61 -3.94
N ALA A 65 -9.64 -37.51 -5.24
CA ALA A 65 -8.51 -38.16 -5.91
C ALA A 65 -7.16 -37.70 -5.36
N ARG A 66 -7.01 -36.40 -5.04
CA ARG A 66 -5.81 -35.83 -4.42
C ARG A 66 -5.62 -36.34 -2.98
N LYS A 67 -6.68 -36.40 -2.19
CA LYS A 67 -6.64 -36.90 -0.80
C LYS A 67 -6.33 -38.41 -0.74
N HIS A 68 -6.78 -39.17 -1.75
CA HIS A 68 -6.46 -40.59 -1.93
C HIS A 68 -5.17 -40.85 -2.73
N GLY A 69 -4.35 -39.81 -2.99
CA GLY A 69 -3.01 -39.97 -3.56
C GLY A 69 -2.94 -40.26 -5.07
N LYS A 70 -4.06 -40.32 -5.78
CA LYS A 70 -4.12 -40.59 -7.23
C LYS A 70 -3.88 -39.37 -8.14
N SER A 71 -3.72 -38.17 -7.56
CA SER A 71 -3.38 -36.96 -8.32
C SER A 71 -2.32 -36.15 -7.58
N LYS A 72 -1.04 -36.48 -7.80
CA LYS A 72 0.06 -35.54 -7.60
C LYS A 72 0.66 -35.24 -8.98
N PRO A 73 0.84 -33.97 -9.40
CA PRO A 73 1.74 -33.69 -10.50
C PRO A 73 3.14 -34.21 -10.10
N LYS A 74 3.81 -34.91 -11.01
CA LYS A 74 5.15 -35.49 -10.80
C LYS A 74 6.17 -34.35 -10.64
N VAL A 75 6.38 -33.87 -9.43
CA VAL A 75 7.54 -33.04 -9.09
C VAL A 75 8.74 -34.00 -9.06
N ILE A 76 9.54 -34.01 -10.12
CA ILE A 76 10.80 -34.77 -10.13
C ILE A 76 11.83 -33.95 -9.35
N PRO A 77 12.32 -34.42 -8.18
CA PRO A 77 13.38 -33.74 -7.44
C PRO A 77 14.65 -33.62 -8.30
N GLY A 78 15.43 -32.55 -8.14
CA GLY A 78 16.74 -32.40 -8.80
C GLY A 78 16.75 -31.77 -10.20
N ARG A 79 15.59 -31.45 -10.82
CA ARG A 79 15.54 -30.78 -12.14
C ARG A 79 16.28 -29.44 -12.18
N LYS A 80 16.17 -28.64 -11.12
CA LYS A 80 16.87 -27.35 -11.02
C LYS A 80 18.39 -27.55 -10.99
N GLU A 81 18.87 -28.55 -10.26
CA GLU A 81 20.31 -28.84 -10.13
C GLU A 81 20.90 -29.29 -11.47
N GLU A 82 20.22 -30.20 -12.17
CA GLU A 82 20.67 -30.66 -13.50
C GLU A 82 20.61 -29.53 -14.54
N TYR A 83 19.58 -28.68 -14.50
CA TYR A 83 19.52 -27.48 -15.35
C TYR A 83 20.70 -26.54 -15.09
N LEU A 84 21.01 -26.26 -13.82
CA LEU A 84 22.13 -25.38 -13.45
C LEU A 84 23.47 -25.99 -13.84
N ARG A 85 23.62 -27.32 -13.74
CA ARG A 85 24.80 -28.04 -14.24
C ARG A 85 24.97 -27.87 -15.75
N LEU A 86 23.91 -28.04 -16.53
CA LEU A 86 23.94 -27.85 -17.99
C LEU A 86 24.22 -26.38 -18.37
N ARG A 87 23.69 -25.41 -17.62
CA ARG A 87 24.00 -23.99 -17.79
C ARG A 87 25.47 -23.68 -17.48
N ALA A 88 26.04 -24.31 -16.46
CA ALA A 88 27.46 -24.18 -16.12
C ALA A 88 28.39 -24.81 -17.16
N LEU A 89 27.94 -25.85 -17.86
CA LEU A 89 28.64 -26.47 -19.00
C LEU A 89 28.54 -25.63 -20.31
N GLY A 90 27.87 -24.47 -20.26
CA GLY A 90 27.80 -23.53 -21.38
C GLY A 90 26.61 -23.74 -22.33
N LEU A 91 25.69 -24.66 -22.05
CA LEU A 91 24.51 -24.85 -22.88
C LEU A 91 23.58 -23.64 -22.83
N SER A 92 22.88 -23.38 -23.94
CA SER A 92 21.89 -22.31 -24.00
C SER A 92 20.71 -22.62 -23.07
N ARG A 93 20.05 -21.56 -22.60
CA ARG A 93 18.87 -21.66 -21.72
C ARG A 93 17.78 -22.57 -22.31
N GLN A 94 17.57 -22.50 -23.62
CA GLN A 94 16.53 -23.26 -24.30
C GLN A 94 16.87 -24.76 -24.36
N GLU A 95 18.13 -25.11 -24.65
CA GLU A 95 18.60 -26.50 -24.68
C GLU A 95 18.62 -27.14 -23.27
N ALA A 96 19.09 -26.38 -22.27
CA ALA A 96 19.08 -26.81 -20.87
C ALA A 96 17.65 -26.99 -20.33
N ALA A 97 16.71 -26.12 -20.71
CA ALA A 97 15.31 -26.26 -20.32
C ALA A 97 14.64 -27.48 -20.99
N THR A 98 14.94 -27.71 -22.27
CA THR A 98 14.39 -28.82 -23.06
C THR A 98 14.85 -30.17 -22.52
N SER A 99 16.15 -30.32 -22.22
CA SER A 99 16.73 -31.55 -21.65
C SER A 99 16.16 -31.91 -20.28
N VAL A 100 15.82 -30.92 -19.46
CA VAL A 100 15.20 -31.11 -18.13
C VAL A 100 13.66 -31.23 -18.20
N GLY A 101 13.08 -31.04 -19.38
CA GLY A 101 11.63 -31.12 -19.60
C GLY A 101 10.85 -29.99 -18.93
N VAL A 102 11.39 -28.76 -18.98
CA VAL A 102 10.74 -27.54 -18.51
C VAL A 102 10.70 -26.48 -19.60
N VAL A 103 9.76 -25.54 -19.50
CA VAL A 103 9.66 -24.42 -20.44
C VAL A 103 10.78 -23.41 -20.18
N SER A 104 11.33 -22.78 -21.22
CA SER A 104 12.46 -21.82 -21.14
C SER A 104 12.28 -20.73 -20.06
N ARG A 105 11.05 -20.23 -19.84
CA ARG A 105 10.71 -19.25 -18.79
C ARG A 105 10.97 -19.77 -17.37
N THR A 106 10.87 -21.07 -17.14
CA THR A 106 11.21 -21.70 -15.85
C THR A 106 12.72 -21.71 -15.64
N GLY A 107 13.49 -21.98 -16.72
CA GLY A 107 14.94 -21.87 -16.71
C GLY A 107 15.42 -20.45 -16.42
N GLN A 108 14.81 -19.44 -17.03
CA GLN A 108 15.08 -18.03 -16.72
C GLN A 108 14.88 -17.72 -15.24
N ARG A 109 13.78 -18.15 -14.64
CA ARG A 109 13.52 -17.96 -13.20
C ARG A 109 14.57 -18.64 -12.31
N TRP A 110 15.13 -19.76 -12.76
CA TRP A 110 16.21 -20.44 -12.04
C TRP A 110 17.55 -19.71 -12.19
N ASP A 111 17.87 -19.19 -13.37
CA ASP A 111 19.04 -18.32 -13.61
C ASP A 111 18.94 -17.05 -12.73
N ASP A 112 17.74 -16.46 -12.64
CA ASP A 112 17.45 -15.24 -11.87
C ASP A 112 17.39 -15.48 -10.34
N GLY A 113 17.62 -16.71 -9.88
CA GLY A 113 17.60 -17.06 -8.46
C GLY A 113 16.22 -17.04 -7.80
N MET A 114 15.13 -16.96 -8.56
CA MET A 114 13.77 -16.87 -8.00
C MET A 114 13.35 -18.16 -7.27
N VAL A 115 12.70 -17.98 -6.12
CA VAL A 115 12.13 -19.05 -5.30
C VAL A 115 10.61 -19.02 -5.43
N LYS A 116 9.99 -20.20 -5.48
CA LYS A 116 8.52 -20.31 -5.55
C LYS A 116 7.93 -20.40 -4.14
N ILE A 117 7.23 -19.36 -3.69
CA ILE A 117 6.54 -19.27 -2.39
C ILE A 117 5.04 -19.09 -2.66
N ASP A 118 4.19 -19.91 -2.03
CA ASP A 118 2.72 -19.87 -2.17
C ASP A 118 2.20 -19.76 -3.62
N GLY A 119 2.84 -20.50 -4.54
CA GLY A 119 2.43 -20.54 -5.95
C GLY A 119 3.01 -19.41 -6.82
N ARG A 120 3.70 -18.42 -6.24
CA ARG A 120 4.29 -17.24 -6.91
C ARG A 120 5.82 -17.35 -6.91
N TYR A 121 6.49 -16.73 -7.90
CA TYR A 121 7.96 -16.65 -7.92
C TYR A 121 8.41 -15.30 -7.36
N VAL A 122 9.31 -15.33 -6.38
CA VAL A 122 9.82 -14.16 -5.64
C VAL A 122 11.34 -14.23 -5.60
N TYR A 123 12.01 -13.08 -5.63
CA TYR A 123 13.46 -13.03 -5.42
C TYR A 123 13.80 -13.30 -3.94
N PRO A 124 14.90 -14.00 -3.62
CA PRO A 124 15.25 -14.40 -2.25
C PRO A 124 15.33 -13.21 -1.27
N ASP A 125 15.81 -12.06 -1.75
CA ASP A 125 16.08 -10.88 -0.93
C ASP A 125 14.92 -9.87 -0.94
N THR A 126 13.81 -10.17 -1.63
CA THR A 126 12.65 -9.29 -1.71
C THR A 126 11.56 -9.76 -0.75
N PRO A 127 11.10 -8.92 0.21
CA PRO A 127 9.94 -9.23 1.02
C PRO A 127 8.75 -9.59 0.12
N PRO A 128 7.94 -10.61 0.47
CA PRO A 128 6.80 -10.99 -0.35
C PRO A 128 5.84 -9.81 -0.50
N LEU A 129 5.83 -9.17 -1.67
CA LEU A 129 4.87 -8.13 -2.02
C LEU A 129 3.49 -8.77 -2.14
N ALA A 130 2.68 -8.63 -1.09
CA ALA A 130 1.30 -9.08 -1.05
C ALA A 130 0.42 -8.16 -1.92
N TYR A 131 0.42 -8.36 -3.24
CA TYR A 131 -0.38 -7.58 -4.19
C TYR A 131 -1.89 -7.88 -4.17
N ASN A 132 -2.42 -8.36 -3.05
CA ASN A 132 -3.85 -8.60 -2.84
C ASN A 132 -4.44 -7.76 -1.69
N LEU A 133 -3.77 -6.68 -1.27
CA LEU A 133 -4.46 -5.63 -0.51
C LEU A 133 -5.26 -4.78 -1.50
N GLU A 134 -6.57 -4.97 -1.42
CA GLU A 134 -7.64 -4.16 -1.99
C GLU A 134 -7.18 -2.82 -2.58
N VAL A 135 -7.20 -2.74 -3.91
CA VAL A 135 -7.28 -1.44 -4.59
C VAL A 135 -8.69 -0.91 -4.34
N THR A 136 -8.91 -0.36 -3.15
CA THR A 136 -10.06 0.49 -2.88
C THR A 136 -9.78 1.80 -3.61
N THR A 137 -10.27 1.92 -4.84
CA THR A 137 -10.46 3.24 -5.45
C THR A 137 -11.54 3.95 -4.66
N SER A 138 -11.18 4.52 -3.51
CA SER A 138 -12.07 5.32 -2.68
C SER A 138 -12.26 6.69 -3.32
N PHE A 139 -13.24 6.79 -4.22
CA PHE A 139 -14.14 7.93 -4.22
C PHE A 139 -15.10 7.74 -3.05
N THR A 140 -14.59 7.97 -1.85
CA THR A 140 -15.43 8.14 -0.67
C THR A 140 -14.73 9.17 0.19
N GLU A 141 -15.16 10.41 0.00
CA GLU A 141 -14.93 11.50 0.93
C GLU A 141 -15.42 11.05 2.30
N GLN A 142 -14.49 10.85 3.23
CA GLN A 142 -14.76 11.14 4.62
C GLN A 142 -13.44 11.46 5.32
N GLU A 143 -13.48 12.62 5.95
CA GLU A 143 -12.47 13.29 6.73
C GLU A 143 -11.95 12.37 7.84
N ASN A 144 -10.95 11.56 7.51
CA ASN A 144 -10.18 10.83 8.51
C ASN A 144 -8.71 10.98 8.17
N THR A 145 -8.07 11.95 8.82
CA THR A 145 -6.61 12.04 8.96
C THR A 145 -6.17 10.82 9.77
N SER A 146 -6.09 9.67 9.11
CA SER A 146 -5.67 8.42 9.70
C SER A 146 -4.21 8.18 9.35
N THR A 147 -3.38 8.18 10.40
CA THR A 147 -1.94 7.93 10.45
C THR A 147 -1.56 6.48 10.08
N TYR A 148 -2.24 5.84 9.12
CA TYR A 148 -1.79 4.56 8.58
C TYR A 148 -0.94 4.81 7.34
N ALA A 149 0.38 4.67 7.51
CA ALA A 149 1.29 4.53 6.39
C ALA A 149 0.83 3.35 5.52
N PRO A 150 0.62 3.55 4.20
CA PRO A 150 0.30 2.43 3.32
C PRO A 150 1.44 1.41 3.37
N LEU A 151 1.12 0.16 3.71
CA LEU A 151 2.07 -0.93 3.83
C LEU A 151 2.86 -1.08 2.51
N GLY A 152 4.18 -0.86 2.56
CA GLY A 152 5.09 -0.99 1.42
C GLY A 152 6.02 0.20 1.16
N ILE A 153 5.86 1.31 1.90
CA ILE A 153 6.77 2.45 1.82
C ILE A 153 7.83 2.32 2.93
N PRO A 154 9.14 2.26 2.60
CA PRO A 154 10.19 2.18 3.62
C PRO A 154 10.09 3.41 4.54
N ALA A 155 10.21 3.20 5.85
CA ALA A 155 10.22 4.25 6.85
C ALA A 155 11.28 5.31 6.45
N GLY A 156 10.82 6.50 6.04
CA GLY A 156 11.66 7.58 5.51
C GLY A 156 11.34 8.05 4.10
N SER A 157 10.48 7.35 3.35
CA SER A 157 9.94 7.90 2.09
C SER A 157 8.87 8.96 2.39
N PRO A 158 8.91 10.13 1.73
CA PRO A 158 7.97 11.20 1.99
C PRO A 158 6.55 10.69 1.72
N HIS A 159 5.70 10.69 2.75
CA HIS A 159 4.28 10.43 2.56
C HIS A 159 3.75 11.38 1.49
N PRO A 160 3.00 10.88 0.49
CA PRO A 160 2.40 11.76 -0.51
C PRO A 160 1.53 12.77 0.23
N THR A 161 1.76 14.05 -0.04
CA THR A 161 0.96 15.14 0.53
C THR A 161 -0.52 14.86 0.24
N PRO A 162 -1.40 14.79 1.27
CA PRO A 162 -2.81 14.50 1.07
C PRO A 162 -3.43 15.42 0.02
N LEU A 163 -4.31 14.88 -0.83
CA LEU A 163 -4.89 15.63 -1.94
C LEU A 163 -5.64 16.89 -1.46
N ALA A 164 -6.34 16.81 -0.33
CA ALA A 164 -7.01 17.96 0.28
C ALA A 164 -6.04 19.12 0.61
N VAL A 165 -4.84 18.83 1.10
CA VAL A 165 -3.81 19.85 1.43
C VAL A 165 -3.23 20.49 0.18
N VAL A 166 -3.17 19.69 -0.88
CA VAL A 166 -2.76 20.11 -2.21
C VAL A 166 -3.84 21.06 -2.75
N GLU A 167 -5.08 20.61 -2.89
CA GLU A 167 -6.20 21.36 -3.49
C GLU A 167 -6.67 22.59 -2.69
N GLN A 168 -6.31 22.70 -1.41
CA GLN A 168 -6.70 23.82 -0.56
C GLN A 168 -6.29 25.18 -1.14
N GLU A 169 -7.29 26.00 -1.45
CA GLU A 169 -7.10 27.41 -1.79
C GLU A 169 -6.68 28.20 -0.55
N ILE A 170 -5.42 28.66 -0.52
CA ILE A 170 -4.86 29.32 0.66
C ILE A 170 -5.37 30.76 0.78
N SER A 171 -5.22 31.54 -0.28
CA SER A 171 -5.66 32.93 -0.38
C SER A 171 -5.47 33.41 -1.82
N SER A 172 -6.11 34.53 -2.16
CA SER A 172 -5.94 35.18 -3.46
C SER A 172 -4.48 35.54 -3.80
N ARG A 173 -3.56 35.57 -2.84
CA ARG A 173 -2.13 35.80 -3.13
C ARG A 173 -1.46 34.60 -3.82
N TYR A 174 -1.93 33.38 -3.56
CA TYR A 174 -1.38 32.15 -4.11
C TYR A 174 -2.27 31.63 -5.24
N LEU A 175 -1.66 30.92 -6.18
CA LEU A 175 -2.38 30.31 -7.29
C LEU A 175 -2.98 28.96 -6.85
N SER A 176 -4.24 28.69 -7.17
CA SER A 176 -4.95 27.42 -6.87
C SER A 176 -4.63 26.32 -7.88
N VAL A 177 -4.91 25.05 -7.57
CA VAL A 177 -4.66 23.92 -8.50
C VAL A 177 -5.23 24.18 -9.89
N GLN A 178 -6.48 24.66 -9.94
CA GLN A 178 -7.16 24.98 -11.19
C GLN A 178 -6.43 26.04 -12.01
N GLU A 179 -5.90 27.08 -11.36
CA GLU A 179 -5.14 28.13 -12.03
C GLU A 179 -3.83 27.57 -12.62
N TRP A 180 -3.17 26.64 -11.94
CA TRP A 180 -1.93 26.02 -12.45
C TRP A 180 -2.17 25.08 -13.62
N GLU A 181 -3.26 24.31 -13.59
CA GLU A 181 -3.67 23.46 -14.71
C GLU A 181 -4.00 24.31 -15.93
N THR A 182 -4.73 25.42 -15.72
CA THR A 182 -5.00 26.40 -16.78
C THR A 182 -3.70 26.99 -17.36
N ILE A 183 -2.72 27.34 -16.53
CA ILE A 183 -1.39 27.80 -17.00
C ILE A 183 -0.73 26.72 -17.87
N ALA A 184 -0.72 25.46 -17.42
CA ALA A 184 -0.10 24.36 -18.15
C ALA A 184 -0.78 24.12 -19.51
N ASP A 185 -2.10 24.11 -19.54
CA ASP A 185 -2.89 23.92 -20.76
C ASP A 185 -2.66 25.05 -21.76
N MET A 186 -2.75 26.31 -21.31
CA MET A 186 -2.54 27.47 -22.19
C MET A 186 -1.09 27.55 -22.70
N LEU A 187 -0.10 27.18 -21.87
CA LEU A 187 1.29 27.08 -22.34
C LEU A 187 1.46 25.98 -23.37
N SER A 188 0.78 24.84 -23.23
CA SER A 188 0.82 23.76 -24.21
C SER A 188 0.21 24.16 -25.56
N ARG A 189 -0.79 25.06 -25.54
CA ARG A 189 -1.41 25.68 -26.72
C ARG A 189 -0.54 26.77 -27.36
N GLY A 190 0.52 27.22 -26.68
CA GLY A 190 1.41 28.28 -27.15
C GLY A 190 0.95 29.69 -26.80
N ASP A 191 0.02 29.84 -25.86
CA ASP A 191 -0.46 31.16 -25.44
C ASP A 191 0.63 32.00 -24.75
N SER A 192 0.60 33.31 -24.98
CA SER A 192 1.53 34.22 -24.33
C SER A 192 1.25 34.35 -22.83
N GLN A 193 2.29 34.59 -22.02
CA GLN A 193 2.14 34.83 -20.57
C GLN A 193 1.14 35.96 -20.24
N ARG A 194 1.00 36.95 -21.12
CA ARG A 194 0.04 38.05 -20.99
C ARG A 194 -1.40 37.61 -21.24
N ALA A 195 -1.62 36.67 -22.16
CA ALA A 195 -2.94 36.09 -22.41
C ALA A 195 -3.38 35.23 -21.20
N ILE A 196 -2.48 34.39 -20.70
CA ILE A 196 -2.70 33.57 -19.49
C ILE A 196 -3.05 34.45 -18.29
N ALA A 197 -2.31 35.54 -18.09
CA ALA A 197 -2.56 36.48 -17.00
C ALA A 197 -3.94 37.15 -17.10
N ARG A 198 -4.39 37.47 -18.32
CA ARG A 198 -5.72 38.07 -18.54
C ARG A 198 -6.84 37.07 -18.26
N GLU A 199 -6.67 35.83 -18.70
CA GLU A 199 -7.63 34.74 -18.48
C GLU A 199 -7.84 34.50 -16.97
N LEU A 200 -6.74 34.42 -16.21
CA LEU A 200 -6.78 34.17 -14.77
C LEU A 200 -7.06 35.42 -13.92
N GLY A 201 -7.20 36.61 -14.53
CA GLY A 201 -7.32 37.87 -13.79
C GLY A 201 -6.11 38.18 -12.91
N ARG A 202 -4.91 37.71 -13.27
CA ARG A 202 -3.66 37.87 -12.50
C ARG A 202 -2.73 38.87 -13.16
N CYS A 203 -1.77 39.38 -12.39
CA CYS A 203 -0.74 40.22 -12.96
C CYS A 203 0.26 39.36 -13.79
N PRO A 204 0.67 39.82 -14.99
CA PRO A 204 1.62 39.08 -15.83
C PRO A 204 2.94 38.75 -15.13
N GLY A 205 3.39 39.61 -14.22
CA GLY A 205 4.59 39.39 -13.42
C GLY A 205 4.49 38.18 -12.48
N SER A 206 3.31 37.89 -11.92
CA SER A 206 3.10 36.69 -11.09
C SER A 206 3.17 35.43 -11.93
N ILE A 207 2.51 35.41 -13.08
CA ILE A 207 2.55 34.29 -14.04
C ILE A 207 3.98 34.05 -14.54
N SER A 208 4.70 35.11 -14.88
CA SER A 208 6.09 35.00 -15.35
C SER A 208 7.02 34.39 -14.28
N ARG A 209 6.96 34.89 -13.03
CA ARG A 209 7.76 34.35 -11.92
C ARG A 209 7.40 32.91 -11.60
N GLU A 210 6.12 32.58 -11.72
CA GLU A 210 5.61 31.24 -11.51
C GLU A 210 6.17 30.25 -12.53
N ILE A 211 6.01 30.56 -13.82
CA ILE A 211 6.57 29.75 -14.91
C ILE A 211 8.08 29.61 -14.76
N ALA A 212 8.80 30.70 -14.49
CA ALA A 212 10.25 30.67 -14.34
C ALA A 212 10.70 29.77 -13.17
N ARG A 213 9.97 29.78 -12.05
CA ARG A 213 10.29 28.95 -10.87
C ARG A 213 10.06 27.46 -11.13
N ASN A 214 9.08 27.12 -11.95
CA ASN A 214 8.57 25.76 -12.11
C ASN A 214 8.81 25.19 -13.52
N ARG A 215 9.75 25.77 -14.27
CA ARG A 215 10.20 25.27 -15.57
C ARG A 215 11.32 24.25 -15.40
N HIS A 216 11.07 23.03 -15.83
CA HIS A 216 12.07 21.98 -15.92
C HIS A 216 12.82 22.05 -17.26
N PRO A 217 14.16 21.84 -17.28
CA PRO A 217 14.96 21.96 -18.51
C PRO A 217 14.52 21.05 -19.66
N LYS A 218 14.00 19.86 -19.36
CA LYS A 218 13.59 18.86 -20.36
C LYS A 218 12.09 18.69 -20.52
N LEU A 219 11.31 18.98 -19.48
CA LEU A 219 9.88 18.66 -19.42
C LEU A 219 9.00 19.90 -19.56
N GLY A 220 9.59 21.09 -19.62
CA GLY A 220 8.82 22.34 -19.66
C GLY A 220 8.20 22.66 -18.30
N TYR A 221 7.05 23.32 -18.32
CA TYR A 221 6.33 23.70 -17.10
C TYR A 221 5.70 22.46 -16.43
N ILE A 222 6.01 22.22 -15.15
CA ILE A 222 5.48 21.06 -14.40
C ILE A 222 4.51 21.57 -13.33
N SER A 223 3.21 21.31 -13.51
CA SER A 223 2.15 21.70 -12.56
C SER A 223 2.11 20.81 -11.30
N HIS A 224 1.88 19.51 -11.46
CA HIS A 224 1.58 18.63 -10.32
C HIS A 224 2.77 18.36 -9.40
N GLY A 225 3.97 18.18 -9.96
CA GLY A 225 5.18 17.88 -9.17
C GLY A 225 5.63 19.05 -8.28
N THR A 226 5.52 20.27 -8.80
CA THR A 226 5.92 21.49 -8.09
C THR A 226 4.90 21.85 -7.01
N HIS A 227 3.62 21.58 -7.29
CA HIS A 227 2.55 21.83 -6.35
C HIS A 227 2.61 20.91 -5.12
N ARG A 228 2.81 19.59 -5.31
CA ARG A 228 3.04 18.66 -4.20
C ARG A 228 4.24 19.06 -3.36
N ALA A 229 5.34 19.48 -4.01
CA ALA A 229 6.53 19.97 -3.31
C ALA A 229 6.28 21.29 -2.55
N ALA A 230 5.43 22.18 -3.07
CA ALA A 230 5.04 23.42 -2.39
C ALA A 230 4.10 23.16 -1.21
N ALA A 231 3.12 22.27 -1.36
CA ALA A 231 2.23 21.83 -0.28
C ALA A 231 3.02 21.14 0.85
N GLY A 232 3.95 20.25 0.51
CA GLY A 232 4.82 19.59 1.49
C GLY A 232 5.70 20.57 2.27
N ARG A 233 6.23 21.61 1.60
CA ARG A 233 7.01 22.67 2.28
C ARG A 233 6.18 23.54 3.22
N ARG A 234 4.89 23.75 2.92
CA ARG A 234 3.97 24.53 3.77
C ARG A 234 3.66 23.79 5.07
N ALA A 235 3.59 22.46 5.04
CA ALA A 235 3.29 21.62 6.18
C ALA A 235 4.42 21.53 7.24
N ARG A 236 5.43 22.42 7.22
CA ARG A 236 6.50 22.46 8.23
C ARG A 236 5.95 22.83 9.61
N PHE A 237 5.37 21.84 10.28
CA PHE A 237 5.12 21.89 11.71
C PHE A 237 6.47 21.89 12.43
N LYS A 238 6.62 22.75 13.44
CA LYS A 238 7.78 22.69 14.32
C LYS A 238 7.66 21.42 15.17
N SER A 239 8.75 20.67 15.33
CA SER A 239 8.81 19.56 16.29
C SER A 239 8.38 20.06 17.67
N SER A 240 7.52 19.30 18.36
CA SER A 240 7.13 19.65 19.72
C SER A 240 8.36 19.61 20.65
N LYS A 241 8.37 20.43 21.71
CA LYS A 241 9.52 20.52 22.61
C LYS A 241 9.78 19.21 23.39
N LEU A 242 8.76 18.36 23.53
CA LEU A 242 8.82 17.06 24.21
C LEU A 242 8.92 15.88 23.22
N ALA A 243 8.93 16.16 21.91
CA ALA A 243 9.08 15.13 20.87
C ALA A 243 10.49 14.55 20.83
N GLU A 244 11.49 15.42 20.98
CA GLU A 244 12.89 15.01 20.94
C GLU A 244 13.30 14.38 22.28
N PRO A 245 14.08 13.28 22.26
CA PRO A 245 14.62 12.69 23.46
C PRO A 245 15.58 13.67 24.14
N GLY A 246 15.48 13.80 25.45
CA GLY A 246 16.31 14.73 26.21
C GLY A 246 15.86 14.92 27.66
N PRO A 247 16.65 15.66 28.45
CA PRO A 247 16.48 15.74 29.90
C PRO A 247 15.13 16.32 30.32
N LEU A 248 14.56 17.24 29.53
CA LEU A 248 13.22 17.79 29.77
C LEU A 248 12.13 16.73 29.59
N ARG A 249 12.23 15.92 28.54
CA ARG A 249 11.29 14.83 28.25
C ARG A 249 11.33 13.80 29.37
N ASP A 250 12.53 13.37 29.74
CA ASP A 250 12.74 12.35 30.79
C ASP A 250 12.22 12.82 32.15
N TYR A 251 12.43 14.09 32.50
CA TYR A 251 11.89 14.68 33.74
C TYR A 251 10.37 14.69 33.73
N VAL A 252 9.74 15.15 32.64
CA VAL A 252 8.28 15.20 32.54
C VAL A 252 7.69 13.79 32.57
N GLU A 253 8.26 12.83 31.84
CA GLU A 253 7.82 11.42 31.89
C GLU A 253 7.94 10.82 33.30
N LYS A 254 9.03 11.13 34.01
CA LYS A 254 9.23 10.65 35.39
C LYS A 254 8.17 11.21 36.32
N MET A 255 7.93 12.52 36.30
CA MET A 255 6.96 13.16 37.20
C MET A 255 5.51 12.75 36.87
N LEU A 256 5.18 12.54 35.59
CA LEU A 256 3.87 12.01 35.21
C LEU A 256 3.65 10.58 35.72
N LYS A 257 4.69 9.74 35.77
CA LYS A 257 4.63 8.39 36.37
C LYS A 257 4.45 8.41 37.90
N GLU A 258 4.80 9.51 38.55
CA GLU A 258 4.59 9.75 39.98
C GLU A 258 3.25 10.46 40.25
N ASP A 259 2.33 10.49 39.27
CA ASP A 259 0.99 11.10 39.34
C ASP A 259 0.98 12.62 39.57
N TRP A 260 2.03 13.33 39.17
CA TRP A 260 2.06 14.80 39.21
C TRP A 260 1.20 15.41 38.11
N SER A 261 0.46 16.47 38.43
CA SER A 261 -0.27 17.22 37.40
C SER A 261 0.67 18.04 36.51
N PRO A 262 0.34 18.25 35.23
CA PRO A 262 1.14 19.09 34.31
C PRO A 262 1.43 20.51 34.83
N GLU A 263 0.51 21.10 35.60
CA GLU A 263 0.73 22.38 36.27
C GLU A 263 1.80 22.29 37.36
N GLN A 264 1.73 21.28 38.22
CA GLN A 264 2.76 21.05 39.25
C GLN A 264 4.13 20.82 38.60
N ILE A 265 4.20 20.01 37.54
CA ILE A 265 5.44 19.74 36.81
C ILE A 265 6.03 21.03 36.24
N SER A 266 5.21 21.85 35.59
CA SER A 266 5.66 23.13 35.01
C SER A 266 6.23 24.09 36.06
N ASN A 267 5.63 24.11 37.25
CA ASN A 267 6.09 24.94 38.37
C ASN A 267 7.35 24.38 39.03
N CYS A 268 7.49 23.05 39.15
CA CYS A 268 8.68 22.42 39.70
C CYS A 268 9.89 22.54 38.78
N LEU A 269 9.70 22.47 37.46
CA LEU A 269 10.78 22.71 36.49
C LEU A 269 11.47 24.07 36.70
N ILE A 270 10.73 25.09 37.11
CA ILE A 270 11.27 26.44 37.42
C ILE A 270 12.13 26.41 38.69
N LYS A 271 11.73 25.64 39.70
CA LYS A 271 12.39 25.56 41.01
C LYS A 271 13.62 24.67 40.98
N ASP A 272 13.52 23.51 40.34
CA ASP A 272 14.58 22.50 40.28
C ASP A 272 15.67 22.88 39.27
N HIS A 273 15.32 23.64 38.23
CA HIS A 273 16.23 24.08 37.18
C HIS A 273 16.21 25.60 36.96
N PRO A 274 16.56 26.42 37.98
CA PRO A 274 16.36 27.87 37.97
C PRO A 274 17.19 28.60 36.91
N HIS A 275 18.35 28.03 36.52
CA HIS A 275 19.25 28.64 35.53
C HIS A 275 19.22 27.98 34.15
N ASP A 276 18.49 26.87 33.98
CA ASP A 276 18.38 26.20 32.69
C ASP A 276 17.05 26.54 31.99
N LEU A 277 17.15 27.33 30.91
CA LEU A 277 16.01 27.71 30.08
C LEU A 277 15.54 26.56 29.18
N ARG A 278 16.40 25.56 28.92
CA ARG A 278 16.04 24.40 28.10
C ARG A 278 15.01 23.53 28.83
N MET A 279 15.08 23.49 30.17
CA MET A 279 14.17 22.76 31.06
C MET A 279 12.80 23.43 31.27
N ARG A 280 12.44 24.46 30.48
CA ARG A 280 11.15 25.16 30.63
C ARG A 280 10.07 24.54 29.75
N ALA A 281 8.95 24.13 30.35
CA ALA A 281 7.74 23.76 29.62
C ALA A 281 6.53 24.36 30.34
N THR A 282 5.57 24.88 29.57
CA THR A 282 4.26 25.25 30.13
C THR A 282 3.43 23.98 30.33
N HIS A 283 2.46 24.03 31.25
CA HIS A 283 1.51 22.92 31.43
C HIS A 283 0.76 22.60 30.13
N GLU A 284 0.44 23.60 29.30
CA GLU A 284 -0.14 23.40 27.96
C GLU A 284 0.78 22.61 27.02
N THR A 285 2.11 22.82 27.10
CA THR A 285 3.09 22.04 26.32
C THR A 285 3.05 20.56 26.72
N ILE A 286 2.90 20.30 28.03
CA ILE A 286 2.81 18.95 28.60
C ILE A 286 1.46 18.31 28.22
N TYR A 287 0.35 19.05 28.32
CA TYR A 287 -0.97 18.57 27.87
C TYR A 287 -0.99 18.23 26.38
N GLN A 288 -0.40 19.07 25.53
CA GLN A 288 -0.30 18.78 24.10
C GLN A 288 0.51 17.52 23.82
N ALA A 289 1.55 17.26 24.61
CA ALA A 289 2.32 16.03 24.50
C ALA A 289 1.54 14.78 24.93
N ILE A 290 0.65 14.90 25.92
CA ILE A 290 -0.21 13.79 26.37
C ILE A 290 -1.36 13.54 25.37
N TYR A 291 -2.02 14.60 24.91
CA TYR A 291 -3.25 14.49 24.10
C TYR A 291 -3.02 14.39 22.60
N VAL A 292 -1.84 14.78 22.10
CA VAL A 292 -1.53 14.73 20.65
C VAL A 292 -0.24 13.95 20.39
N PRO A 293 -0.22 12.61 20.61
CA PRO A 293 0.96 11.77 20.35
C PRO A 293 1.49 11.90 18.92
N SER A 294 0.61 12.13 17.95
CA SER A 294 0.92 12.31 16.52
C SER A 294 1.80 13.54 16.22
N ARG A 295 1.93 14.49 17.15
CA ARG A 295 2.88 15.63 17.04
C ARG A 295 4.24 15.35 17.72
N GLY A 296 4.53 14.09 18.01
CA GLY A 296 5.69 13.70 18.82
C GLY A 296 5.41 13.96 20.29
N GLY A 297 4.28 13.44 20.79
CA GLY A 297 3.93 13.47 22.19
C GLY A 297 4.62 12.36 23.00
N LEU A 298 4.37 12.37 24.32
CA LEU A 298 4.90 11.40 25.28
C LEU A 298 4.20 10.04 25.17
#